data_AF-A0A7X5I5A7-F1
#
_entry.id   AF-A0A7X5I5A7-F1
#
_cell.length_a   1.000
_cell.length_b   1.000
_cell.length_c   1.000
_cell.angle_alpha   90.00
_cell.angle_beta   90.00
_cell.angle_gamma   90.00
#
_symmetry.space_group_name_H-M   'P 1'
#
loop_
_entity.id
_entity.type
_entity.pdbx_description
1 polymer ?
#
loop_
_entity_poly.entity_id
_entity_poly.type
_entity_poly.pdbx_seq_one_letter_code
_entity_poly.pdbx_strand_id
1 'polypeptide(L)'
;MKHKLHKKLVALQMIAITSLLSISQVFAMTGFDEVTKAGNTGQSTVNIEVTADSEEDPTLFSAYIPATLPIKVDKDGNVHTPSNAAIVNGVATKGIAVTNIQANLDNNWQAENWNTDFSALPENSKYVGLKLRGDTLSNDGSFSLTSNNWRIPKNSYIDLNMDAKLPPQSVNQKSDAAVLSFTLDWSGDDTSTGPKWDNSSNNPDDTSGIRVRSDNILITGGSSTLNITWDNEDGTVSLASVTSSNEAIATVGSMTGEEGNKTVSVNGLRYGKSNIIVTLSNGKSTSYVLKVYDIGDTNNIKMELTNKNLKAGDTVRANDINISVPVVSPDGETDYVTLHPQMDDVVLADGANELPAKLLLGGSLYDLTMTINV
;
A
#
# COMPACT_ATOMS: atom_id res chain seq x y z
N MET A 1 -47.52 10.07 -25.65
CA MET A 1 -47.44 9.46 -26.99
C MET A 1 -45.99 9.09 -27.30
N LYS A 2 -45.77 7.81 -27.63
CA LYS A 2 -44.75 7.22 -28.52
C LYS A 2 -43.25 7.29 -28.14
N HIS A 3 -42.75 6.10 -27.76
CA HIS A 3 -41.37 5.61 -27.84
C HIS A 3 -40.69 5.82 -29.20
N LYS A 4 -39.34 5.87 -29.18
CA LYS A 4 -38.50 5.19 -30.18
C LYS A 4 -37.15 4.76 -29.57
N LEU A 5 -37.00 3.45 -29.39
CA LEU A 5 -35.73 2.77 -29.17
C LEU A 5 -35.20 2.34 -30.55
N HIS A 6 -33.99 2.73 -30.92
CA HIS A 6 -33.31 2.18 -32.11
C HIS A 6 -32.30 1.12 -31.70
N LYS A 7 -32.59 -0.14 -32.09
CA LYS A 7 -31.65 -1.27 -32.06
C LYS A 7 -30.46 -1.00 -32.98
N LYS A 8 -29.23 -1.24 -32.50
CA LYS A 8 -28.11 -1.69 -33.34
C LYS A 8 -27.44 -2.88 -32.65
N LEU A 9 -27.45 -4.00 -33.37
CA LEU A 9 -26.67 -5.20 -33.14
C LEU A 9 -25.22 -4.88 -33.56
N VAL A 10 -24.23 -5.12 -32.72
CA VAL A 10 -22.82 -5.16 -33.12
C VAL A 10 -22.22 -6.46 -32.60
N ALA A 11 -21.75 -7.27 -33.54
CA ALA A 11 -21.17 -8.58 -33.33
C ALA A 11 -19.83 -8.47 -32.59
N LEU A 12 -19.62 -9.34 -31.61
CA LEU A 12 -18.34 -9.51 -30.90
C LEU A 12 -17.51 -10.53 -31.67
N GLN A 13 -16.48 -10.08 -32.39
CA GLN A 13 -15.44 -10.97 -32.92
C GLN A 13 -14.43 -11.25 -31.81
N MET A 14 -14.41 -12.49 -31.32
CA MET A 14 -13.32 -13.03 -30.52
C MET A 14 -12.08 -13.20 -31.40
N ILE A 15 -10.99 -12.50 -31.06
CA ILE A 15 -9.64 -12.86 -31.48
C ILE A 15 -8.93 -13.35 -30.23
N ALA A 16 -8.70 -14.66 -30.16
CA ALA A 16 -7.83 -15.27 -29.19
C ALA A 16 -6.38 -14.92 -29.53
N ILE A 17 -5.66 -14.31 -28.59
CA ILE A 17 -4.20 -14.32 -28.57
C ILE A 17 -3.77 -14.82 -27.20
N THR A 18 -3.16 -15.99 -27.22
CA THR A 18 -2.47 -16.64 -26.12
C THR A 18 -1.15 -15.92 -25.84
N SER A 19 -0.87 -15.71 -24.55
CA SER A 19 0.37 -16.10 -23.83
C SER A 19 0.93 -15.06 -22.84
N LEU A 20 1.08 -15.55 -21.61
CA LEU A 20 2.19 -15.36 -20.65
C LEU A 20 2.61 -13.93 -20.24
N LEU A 21 2.23 -13.56 -19.01
CA LEU A 21 3.12 -13.35 -17.84
C LEU A 21 2.29 -12.71 -16.71
N SER A 22 1.96 -13.50 -15.69
CA SER A 22 1.30 -13.04 -14.48
C SER A 22 2.33 -12.40 -13.54
N ILE A 23 2.44 -11.09 -13.64
CA ILE A 23 2.80 -10.23 -12.51
C ILE A 23 1.52 -9.55 -12.07
N SER A 24 0.99 -10.00 -10.94
CA SER A 24 -0.10 -9.34 -10.22
C SER A 24 0.41 -8.98 -8.83
N GLN A 25 0.60 -7.68 -8.61
CA GLN A 25 0.50 -7.06 -7.30
C GLN A 25 -0.50 -5.93 -7.47
N VAL A 26 -1.74 -6.10 -6.98
CA VAL A 26 -2.65 -4.97 -6.76
C VAL A 26 -3.48 -5.30 -5.52
N PHE A 27 -3.42 -4.42 -4.53
CA PHE A 27 -4.41 -4.31 -3.46
C PHE A 27 -5.42 -3.28 -3.97
N ALA A 28 -6.56 -3.70 -4.52
CA ALA A 28 -7.52 -2.77 -5.08
C ALA A 28 -8.35 -2.05 -4.00
N MET A 29 -8.66 -0.77 -4.24
CA MET A 29 -9.48 0.09 -3.39
C MET A 29 -10.97 0.13 -3.91
N THR A 30 -12.03 0.09 -3.09
CA THR A 30 -13.31 -0.58 -3.40
C THR A 30 -14.51 0.31 -3.73
N GLY A 31 -15.41 -0.31 -4.51
CA GLY A 31 -16.44 0.29 -5.37
C GLY A 31 -16.29 -0.20 -6.83
N PHE A 32 -15.20 -0.91 -7.13
CA PHE A 32 -14.73 -1.21 -8.48
C PHE A 32 -14.30 -2.66 -8.61
N ASP A 33 -14.55 -3.25 -9.78
CA ASP A 33 -13.87 -4.45 -10.23
C ASP A 33 -12.36 -4.23 -10.33
N GLU A 34 -11.59 -5.29 -10.09
CA GLU A 34 -10.14 -5.25 -10.06
C GLU A 34 -9.55 -5.04 -11.48
N VAL A 35 -9.29 -3.79 -11.85
CA VAL A 35 -8.52 -3.43 -13.05
C VAL A 35 -7.03 -3.55 -12.70
N THR A 36 -6.52 -4.79 -12.71
CA THR A 36 -5.16 -5.14 -12.27
C THR A 36 -4.03 -4.63 -13.18
N LYS A 37 -4.35 -4.04 -14.35
CA LYS A 37 -3.43 -3.44 -15.32
C LYS A 37 -4.13 -2.31 -16.09
N ALA A 38 -3.39 -1.26 -16.48
CA ALA A 38 -3.91 -0.23 -17.38
C ALA A 38 -4.41 -0.87 -18.70
N GLY A 39 -5.66 -0.56 -19.09
CA GLY A 39 -6.31 -1.12 -20.27
C GLY A 39 -7.24 -2.32 -20.02
N ASN A 40 -7.37 -2.79 -18.77
CA ASN A 40 -8.39 -3.80 -18.40
C ASN A 40 -9.75 -3.16 -18.09
N THR A 41 -10.81 -3.98 -18.12
CA THR A 41 -12.20 -3.54 -17.90
C THR A 41 -12.66 -3.98 -16.52
N GLY A 42 -13.13 -3.04 -15.70
CA GLY A 42 -13.92 -3.33 -14.52
C GLY A 42 -15.41 -3.30 -14.83
N GLN A 43 -16.18 -4.22 -14.26
CA GLN A 43 -17.63 -4.30 -14.31
C GLN A 43 -18.23 -3.81 -12.99
N SER A 44 -19.43 -3.26 -13.05
CA SER A 44 -20.22 -2.88 -11.89
C SER A 44 -21.67 -3.12 -12.22
N THR A 45 -22.42 -3.68 -11.27
CA THR A 45 -23.85 -3.89 -11.45
C THR A 45 -24.60 -2.63 -11.06
N VAL A 46 -25.34 -2.04 -12.00
CA VAL A 46 -26.24 -0.92 -11.70
C VAL A 46 -27.58 -1.47 -11.26
N ASN A 47 -27.89 -1.34 -9.97
CA ASN A 47 -29.18 -1.70 -9.40
C ASN A 47 -30.09 -0.47 -9.38
N ILE A 48 -31.35 -0.63 -9.83
CA ILE A 48 -32.37 0.42 -9.81
C ILE A 48 -33.53 -0.08 -8.94
N GLU A 49 -33.80 0.63 -7.85
CA GLU A 49 -34.95 0.40 -6.99
C GLU A 49 -35.90 1.61 -7.06
N VAL A 50 -37.21 1.36 -7.10
CA VAL A 50 -38.25 2.41 -7.11
C VAL A 50 -39.03 2.29 -5.81
N THR A 51 -38.77 3.19 -4.86
CA THR A 51 -39.46 3.24 -3.56
C THR A 51 -40.60 4.27 -3.58
N ALA A 52 -41.65 4.04 -2.80
CA ALA A 52 -42.81 4.94 -2.73
C ALA A 52 -42.58 6.17 -1.84
N ASP A 53 -41.65 6.07 -0.88
CA ASP A 53 -41.25 7.11 0.07
C ASP A 53 -39.71 7.15 0.16
N SER A 54 -39.11 8.35 0.22
CA SER A 54 -37.66 8.51 0.37
C SER A 54 -37.27 8.55 1.84
N GLU A 55 -36.87 7.42 2.40
CA GLU A 55 -36.39 7.37 3.78
C GLU A 55 -34.85 7.29 3.87
N GLU A 56 -34.12 6.78 2.86
CA GLU A 56 -32.65 6.82 2.83
C GLU A 56 -32.09 7.03 1.41
N ASP A 57 -31.01 7.82 1.29
CA ASP A 57 -30.21 7.94 0.07
C ASP A 57 -29.54 6.59 -0.27
N PRO A 58 -29.36 6.25 -1.56
CA PRO A 58 -28.72 4.99 -1.95
C PRO A 58 -27.29 4.91 -1.38
N THR A 59 -27.00 3.82 -0.68
CA THR A 59 -25.69 3.59 -0.05
C THR A 59 -24.86 2.62 -0.87
N LEU A 60 -23.59 2.98 -1.13
CA LEU A 60 -22.62 2.11 -1.79
C LEU A 60 -22.22 0.95 -0.86
N PHE A 61 -22.29 -0.29 -1.34
CA PHE A 61 -21.63 -1.43 -0.72
C PHE A 61 -20.18 -1.52 -1.19
N SER A 62 -19.20 -1.48 -0.27
CA SER A 62 -17.78 -1.41 -0.60
C SER A 62 -16.92 -2.05 0.50
N ALA A 63 -16.06 -3.00 0.13
CA ALA A 63 -15.19 -3.71 1.07
C ALA A 63 -13.91 -4.21 0.40
N TYR A 64 -12.80 -4.19 1.14
CA TYR A 64 -11.46 -4.52 0.66
C TYR A 64 -10.99 -5.84 1.23
N ILE A 65 -10.44 -6.69 0.37
CA ILE A 65 -9.97 -8.03 0.73
C ILE A 65 -8.55 -8.21 0.18
N PRO A 66 -7.62 -8.87 0.90
CA PRO A 66 -6.28 -9.13 0.40
C PRO A 66 -6.31 -10.01 -0.86
N ALA A 67 -5.66 -9.56 -1.94
CA ALA A 67 -5.57 -10.32 -3.18
C ALA A 67 -4.63 -11.54 -3.08
N THR A 68 -3.72 -11.56 -2.09
CA THR A 68 -2.81 -12.69 -1.86
C THR A 68 -2.51 -12.81 -0.37
N LEU A 69 -2.54 -14.06 0.12
CA LEU A 69 -2.18 -14.42 1.49
C LEU A 69 -0.96 -15.36 1.45
N PRO A 70 0.27 -14.82 1.47
CA PRO A 70 1.46 -15.62 1.31
C PRO A 70 1.76 -16.43 2.56
N ILE A 71 2.02 -17.73 2.41
CA ILE A 71 2.49 -18.60 3.49
C ILE A 71 3.93 -19.00 3.16
N LYS A 72 4.83 -18.93 4.14
CA LYS A 72 6.21 -19.43 4.03
C LYS A 72 6.45 -20.51 5.07
N VAL A 73 7.22 -21.51 4.71
CA VAL A 73 7.70 -22.53 5.64
C VAL A 73 9.22 -22.50 5.62
N ASP A 74 9.86 -22.44 6.78
CA ASP A 74 11.31 -22.53 6.88
C ASP A 74 11.80 -23.99 6.94
N LYS A 75 13.12 -24.19 6.93
CA LYS A 75 13.72 -25.53 6.94
C LYS A 75 13.55 -26.26 8.27
N ASP A 76 13.18 -25.55 9.32
CA ASP A 76 12.93 -26.08 10.66
C ASP A 76 11.44 -26.44 10.85
N GLY A 77 10.61 -26.19 9.82
CA GLY A 77 9.18 -26.49 9.82
C GLY A 77 8.30 -25.38 10.40
N ASN A 78 8.85 -24.20 10.69
CA ASN A 78 8.05 -23.07 11.16
C ASN A 78 7.26 -22.47 10.00
N VAL A 79 5.97 -22.22 10.25
CA VAL A 79 5.06 -21.61 9.28
C VAL A 79 4.91 -20.13 9.58
N HIS A 80 5.13 -19.29 8.58
CA HIS A 80 4.98 -17.85 8.64
C HIS A 80 3.81 -17.39 7.77
N THR A 81 2.90 -16.64 8.38
CA THR A 81 1.71 -16.03 7.77
C THR A 81 1.83 -14.50 7.80
N PRO A 82 1.03 -13.77 6.98
CA PRO A 82 1.05 -12.31 7.02
C PRO A 82 0.41 -11.80 8.31
N SER A 83 1.14 -10.95 9.04
CA SER A 83 0.65 -10.33 10.29
C SER A 83 -0.28 -9.14 10.06
N ASN A 84 -0.37 -8.63 8.82
CA ASN A 84 -1.10 -7.42 8.45
C ASN A 84 -2.23 -7.69 7.44
N ALA A 85 -2.66 -8.93 7.29
CA ALA A 85 -3.78 -9.25 6.42
C ALA A 85 -5.09 -8.85 7.09
N ALA A 86 -5.89 -8.00 6.44
CA ALA A 86 -7.12 -7.46 6.99
C ALA A 86 -8.22 -7.32 5.92
N ILE A 87 -9.49 -7.32 6.37
CA ILE A 87 -10.64 -6.92 5.57
C ILE A 87 -11.09 -5.54 6.04
N VAL A 88 -11.23 -4.61 5.10
CA VAL A 88 -11.59 -3.22 5.40
C VAL A 88 -13.02 -2.95 4.93
N ASN A 89 -13.78 -2.23 5.74
CA ASN A 89 -15.09 -1.71 5.36
C ASN A 89 -14.93 -0.32 4.71
N GLY A 90 -15.26 -0.21 3.43
CA GLY A 90 -15.22 1.05 2.68
C GLY A 90 -16.44 1.95 2.88
N VAL A 91 -17.43 1.50 3.65
CA VAL A 91 -18.66 2.23 3.90
C VAL A 91 -18.52 3.04 5.19
N ALA A 92 -18.65 4.36 5.08
CA ALA A 92 -18.51 5.26 6.22
C ALA A 92 -19.73 5.23 7.17
N THR A 93 -20.88 4.77 6.68
CA THR A 93 -22.18 4.91 7.34
C THR A 93 -22.78 3.60 7.83
N LYS A 94 -22.48 2.46 7.18
CA LYS A 94 -23.08 1.15 7.49
C LYS A 94 -22.02 0.08 7.78
N GLY A 95 -22.36 -0.87 8.64
CA GLY A 95 -21.51 -2.01 8.96
C GLY A 95 -21.66 -3.16 7.96
N ILE A 96 -20.58 -3.91 7.72
CA ILE A 96 -20.59 -5.10 6.85
C ILE A 96 -20.20 -6.34 7.66
N ALA A 97 -20.46 -7.53 7.12
CA ALA A 97 -20.06 -8.78 7.72
C ALA A 97 -19.58 -9.78 6.67
N VAL A 98 -18.59 -10.59 7.02
CA VAL A 98 -18.28 -11.81 6.25
C VAL A 98 -19.29 -12.88 6.64
N THR A 99 -20.02 -13.38 5.65
CA THR A 99 -21.08 -14.38 5.83
C THR A 99 -20.66 -15.78 5.40
N ASN A 100 -19.62 -15.88 4.56
CA ASN A 100 -19.04 -17.17 4.17
C ASN A 100 -17.55 -17.01 3.80
N ILE A 101 -16.76 -18.05 4.07
CA ILE A 101 -15.38 -18.17 3.59
C ILE A 101 -15.22 -19.57 3.01
N GLN A 102 -14.78 -19.65 1.76
CA GLN A 102 -14.51 -20.90 1.06
C GLN A 102 -13.07 -20.90 0.55
N ALA A 103 -12.33 -21.94 0.88
CA ALA A 103 -11.05 -22.25 0.26
C ALA A 103 -11.29 -23.15 -0.95
N ASN A 104 -10.87 -22.68 -2.13
CA ASN A 104 -10.81 -23.48 -3.34
C ASN A 104 -9.36 -23.90 -3.56
N LEU A 105 -9.05 -25.14 -3.19
CA LEU A 105 -7.71 -25.68 -3.31
C LEU A 105 -7.43 -26.14 -4.74
N ASP A 106 -6.20 -25.95 -5.19
CA ASP A 106 -5.76 -26.32 -6.53
C ASP A 106 -4.35 -26.92 -6.48
N ASN A 107 -3.75 -27.28 -7.62
CA ASN A 107 -2.39 -27.79 -7.74
C ASN A 107 -2.11 -29.03 -6.86
N ASN A 108 -3.13 -29.88 -6.71
CA ASN A 108 -3.15 -31.10 -5.88
C ASN A 108 -3.04 -30.85 -4.37
N TRP A 109 -3.32 -29.63 -3.91
CA TRP A 109 -3.46 -29.35 -2.48
C TRP A 109 -4.80 -29.84 -1.94
N GLN A 110 -4.79 -30.29 -0.69
CA GLN A 110 -5.97 -30.77 0.02
C GLN A 110 -6.10 -30.07 1.36
N ALA A 111 -7.34 -29.73 1.72
CA ALA A 111 -7.66 -29.16 3.01
C ALA A 111 -7.56 -30.24 4.07
N GLU A 112 -6.92 -29.92 5.19
CA GLU A 112 -6.91 -30.78 6.36
C GLU A 112 -7.38 -30.00 7.59
N ASN A 113 -8.07 -30.73 8.47
CA ASN A 113 -8.61 -30.15 9.69
C ASN A 113 -7.47 -29.55 10.51
N TRP A 114 -7.70 -28.37 11.08
CA TRP A 114 -6.72 -27.68 11.92
C TRP A 114 -6.15 -28.54 13.06
N ASN A 115 -6.96 -29.45 13.60
CA ASN A 115 -6.58 -30.32 14.72
C ASN A 115 -5.80 -31.57 14.29
N THR A 116 -5.64 -31.82 12.99
CA THR A 116 -4.76 -32.88 12.48
C THR A 116 -3.32 -32.63 12.92
N ASP A 117 -2.61 -33.70 13.26
CA ASP A 117 -1.17 -33.63 13.54
C ASP A 117 -0.38 -33.60 12.23
N PHE A 118 -0.12 -32.38 11.74
CA PHE A 118 0.64 -32.16 10.51
C PHE A 118 2.09 -32.66 10.59
N SER A 119 2.66 -32.80 11.78
CA SER A 119 4.04 -33.30 11.95
C SER A 119 4.16 -34.80 11.67
N ALA A 120 3.06 -35.54 11.78
CA ALA A 120 2.99 -36.96 11.48
C ALA A 120 2.63 -37.26 10.01
N LEU A 121 2.26 -36.24 9.23
CA LEU A 121 1.96 -36.41 7.81
C LEU A 121 3.24 -36.63 6.99
N PRO A 122 3.18 -37.37 5.87
CA PRO A 122 4.34 -37.60 5.02
C PRO A 122 4.99 -36.28 4.59
N GLU A 123 6.32 -36.26 4.63
CA GLU A 123 7.11 -35.11 4.21
C GLU A 123 6.79 -34.71 2.76
N ASN A 124 6.73 -33.40 2.50
CA ASN A 124 6.37 -32.78 1.21
C ASN A 124 4.94 -33.11 0.72
N SER A 125 4.08 -33.71 1.56
CA SER A 125 2.66 -33.87 1.21
C SER A 125 1.94 -32.52 1.11
N LYS A 126 0.96 -32.44 0.21
CA LYS A 126 0.25 -31.20 -0.14
C LYS A 126 -1.02 -31.01 0.68
N TYR A 127 -0.87 -31.00 2.00
CA TYR A 127 -1.95 -30.71 2.93
C TYR A 127 -1.79 -29.32 3.52
N VAL A 128 -2.91 -28.60 3.68
CA VAL A 128 -2.90 -27.31 4.34
C VAL A 128 -4.04 -27.23 5.36
N GLY A 129 -3.69 -26.81 6.56
CA GLY A 129 -4.65 -26.39 7.58
C GLY A 129 -4.59 -24.89 7.71
N LEU A 130 -5.74 -24.22 7.70
CA LEU A 130 -5.84 -22.76 7.88
C LEU A 130 -6.73 -22.45 9.08
N LYS A 131 -6.42 -21.34 9.75
CA LYS A 131 -7.27 -20.77 10.79
C LYS A 131 -7.26 -19.26 10.63
N LEU A 132 -8.46 -18.67 10.61
CA LEU A 132 -8.66 -17.22 10.46
C LEU A 132 -9.51 -16.74 11.63
N ARG A 133 -9.01 -15.77 12.40
CA ARG A 133 -9.72 -15.22 13.59
C ARG A 133 -10.26 -16.29 14.54
N GLY A 134 -9.56 -17.41 14.66
CA GLY A 134 -9.96 -18.56 15.50
C GLY A 134 -10.83 -19.60 14.81
N ASP A 135 -11.44 -19.30 13.67
CA ASP A 135 -12.27 -20.22 12.91
C ASP A 135 -11.40 -21.06 11.96
N THR A 136 -11.66 -22.37 11.92
CA THR A 136 -10.76 -23.35 11.29
C THR A 136 -11.30 -23.85 9.96
N LEU A 137 -10.38 -24.12 9.04
CA LEU A 137 -10.66 -24.77 7.76
C LEU A 137 -11.13 -26.23 7.98
N SER A 138 -12.22 -26.57 7.30
CA SER A 138 -12.76 -27.93 7.23
C SER A 138 -12.24 -28.67 6.00
N ASN A 139 -12.35 -30.00 6.01
CA ASN A 139 -11.83 -30.86 4.93
C ASN A 139 -12.53 -30.64 3.57
N ASP A 140 -13.72 -30.04 3.56
CA ASP A 140 -14.45 -29.63 2.35
C ASP A 140 -14.08 -28.22 1.85
N GLY A 141 -13.12 -27.57 2.50
CA GLY A 141 -12.66 -26.22 2.18
C GLY A 141 -13.48 -25.10 2.83
N SER A 142 -14.54 -25.42 3.58
CA SER A 142 -15.38 -24.40 4.23
C SER A 142 -14.84 -23.98 5.61
N PHE A 143 -15.23 -22.79 6.06
CA PHE A 143 -15.01 -22.34 7.44
C PHE A 143 -16.35 -22.27 8.20
N SER A 144 -16.36 -22.77 9.43
CA SER A 144 -17.48 -22.54 10.36
C SER A 144 -17.29 -21.21 11.07
N LEU A 145 -17.97 -20.17 10.59
CA LEU A 145 -17.78 -18.81 11.10
C LEU A 145 -18.46 -18.62 12.46
N THR A 146 -17.71 -18.13 13.45
CA THR A 146 -18.28 -17.74 14.74
C THR A 146 -19.04 -16.41 14.60
N SER A 147 -20.35 -16.44 14.79
CA SER A 147 -21.22 -15.26 14.71
C SER A 147 -20.68 -14.14 15.62
N ASN A 148 -20.47 -12.96 15.04
CA ASN A 148 -19.83 -11.74 15.60
C ASN A 148 -18.32 -11.58 15.38
N ASN A 149 -17.54 -12.64 15.16
CA ASN A 149 -16.10 -12.48 14.89
C ASN A 149 -15.82 -11.79 13.54
N TRP A 150 -16.82 -11.81 12.66
CA TRP A 150 -16.76 -11.38 11.27
C TRP A 150 -17.62 -10.16 10.96
N ARG A 151 -18.08 -9.45 12.00
CA ARG A 151 -18.72 -8.14 11.85
C ARG A 151 -17.64 -7.07 11.76
N ILE A 152 -17.77 -6.18 10.78
CA ILE A 152 -16.86 -5.07 10.51
C ILE A 152 -17.68 -3.79 10.65
N PRO A 153 -17.51 -3.03 11.75
CA PRO A 153 -18.19 -1.77 11.96
C PRO A 153 -18.00 -0.78 10.81
N LYS A 154 -18.85 0.25 10.73
CA LYS A 154 -18.69 1.32 9.73
C LYS A 154 -17.31 1.98 9.82
N ASN A 155 -16.73 2.31 8.67
CA ASN A 155 -15.43 2.99 8.58
C ASN A 155 -14.30 2.31 9.38
N SER A 156 -14.25 0.98 9.37
CA SER A 156 -13.30 0.21 10.18
C SER A 156 -12.74 -1.00 9.43
N TYR A 157 -11.88 -1.77 10.09
CA TYR A 157 -11.33 -3.02 9.56
C TYR A 157 -11.33 -4.13 10.62
N ILE A 158 -11.12 -5.36 10.16
CA ILE A 158 -10.76 -6.49 11.02
C ILE A 158 -9.53 -7.19 10.46
N ASP A 159 -8.60 -7.58 11.31
CA ASP A 159 -7.48 -8.44 10.91
C ASP A 159 -7.95 -9.87 10.68
N LEU A 160 -7.31 -10.57 9.75
CA LEU A 160 -7.60 -11.98 9.50
C LEU A 160 -7.01 -12.89 10.58
N ASN A 161 -6.01 -12.43 11.35
CA ASN A 161 -5.30 -13.23 12.36
C ASN A 161 -5.03 -14.65 11.86
N MET A 162 -4.34 -14.70 10.71
CA MET A 162 -4.17 -15.91 9.94
C MET A 162 -3.09 -16.80 10.54
N ASP A 163 -3.43 -18.05 10.79
CA ASP A 163 -2.48 -19.11 11.07
C ASP A 163 -2.58 -20.21 10.01
N ALA A 164 -1.47 -20.90 9.78
CA ALA A 164 -1.40 -22.01 8.84
C ALA A 164 -0.58 -23.17 9.43
N LYS A 165 -0.93 -24.40 9.03
CA LYS A 165 -0.18 -25.63 9.28
C LYS A 165 0.08 -26.34 7.97
N LEU A 166 1.31 -26.84 7.83
CA LEU A 166 1.75 -27.62 6.69
C LEU A 166 2.56 -28.83 7.19
N PRO A 167 2.55 -29.95 6.44
CA PRO A 167 3.47 -31.05 6.69
C PRO A 167 4.93 -30.60 6.54
N PRO A 168 5.91 -31.32 7.13
CA PRO A 168 7.33 -31.03 6.96
C PRO A 168 7.72 -30.90 5.47
N GLN A 169 8.57 -29.92 5.16
CA GLN A 169 9.02 -29.63 3.79
C GLN A 169 10.55 -29.68 3.71
N SER A 170 11.10 -30.49 2.81
CA SER A 170 12.55 -30.56 2.53
C SER A 170 12.96 -30.00 1.18
N VAL A 171 11.99 -29.66 0.33
CA VAL A 171 12.25 -29.08 -0.99
C VAL A 171 11.74 -27.64 -1.06
N ASN A 172 12.54 -26.76 -1.69
CA ASN A 172 12.09 -25.41 -1.98
C ASN A 172 11.00 -25.48 -3.07
N GLN A 173 9.75 -25.23 -2.70
CA GLN A 173 8.63 -25.19 -3.65
C GLN A 173 7.78 -23.93 -3.46
N LYS A 174 7.29 -23.40 -4.59
CA LYS A 174 6.32 -22.31 -4.64
C LYS A 174 5.11 -22.82 -5.42
N SER A 175 3.92 -22.71 -4.83
CA SER A 175 2.67 -23.18 -5.42
C SER A 175 1.54 -22.29 -4.95
N ASP A 176 0.59 -22.02 -5.84
CA ASP A 176 -0.68 -21.41 -5.47
C ASP A 176 -1.56 -22.52 -4.89
N ALA A 177 -1.61 -22.62 -3.57
CA ALA A 177 -2.25 -23.75 -2.88
C ALA A 177 -3.77 -23.65 -2.86
N ALA A 178 -4.30 -22.44 -2.65
CA ALA A 178 -5.73 -22.19 -2.56
C ALA A 178 -6.08 -20.75 -2.94
N VAL A 179 -7.30 -20.57 -3.43
CA VAL A 179 -7.98 -19.28 -3.54
C VAL A 179 -9.01 -19.19 -2.42
N LEU A 180 -8.88 -18.20 -1.54
CA LEU A 180 -9.91 -17.91 -0.54
C LEU A 180 -10.95 -16.95 -1.12
N SER A 181 -12.20 -17.41 -1.14
CA SER A 181 -13.37 -16.61 -1.50
C SER A 181 -14.10 -16.19 -0.24
N PHE A 182 -14.31 -14.88 -0.07
CA PHE A 182 -15.07 -14.29 1.02
C PHE A 182 -16.40 -13.79 0.47
N THR A 183 -17.50 -14.15 1.11
CA THR A 183 -18.82 -13.57 0.84
C THR A 183 -19.11 -12.53 1.90
N LEU A 184 -19.49 -11.32 1.48
CA LEU A 184 -19.82 -10.21 2.38
C LEU A 184 -21.27 -9.77 2.18
N ASP A 185 -21.87 -9.30 3.27
CA ASP A 185 -23.22 -8.73 3.29
C ASP A 185 -23.28 -7.58 4.31
N TRP A 186 -24.39 -6.86 4.35
CA TRP A 186 -24.66 -5.87 5.39
C TRP A 186 -24.77 -6.56 6.76
N SER A 187 -24.15 -5.98 7.79
CA SER A 187 -24.20 -6.55 9.14
C SER A 187 -25.54 -6.29 9.84
N GLY A 188 -26.28 -5.27 9.40
CA GLY A 188 -27.45 -4.72 10.09
C GLY A 188 -27.12 -3.88 11.33
N ASP A 189 -25.83 -3.66 11.62
CA ASP A 189 -25.35 -2.77 12.68
C ASP A 189 -24.62 -1.57 12.08
N ASP A 190 -25.33 -0.44 12.07
CA ASP A 190 -24.84 0.85 11.54
C ASP A 190 -24.37 1.79 12.67
N THR A 191 -24.31 1.29 13.90
CA THR A 191 -24.06 2.10 15.09
C THR A 191 -22.66 1.88 15.66
N SER A 192 -22.15 0.64 15.59
CA SER A 192 -20.83 0.32 16.12
C SER A 192 -19.72 1.07 15.39
N THR A 193 -18.63 1.32 16.13
CA THR A 193 -17.39 1.89 15.60
C THR A 193 -16.28 0.90 15.87
N GLY A 194 -15.29 0.87 14.98
CA GLY A 194 -14.15 -0.04 15.06
C GLY A 194 -12.84 0.69 14.83
N PRO A 195 -11.71 -0.04 14.86
CA PRO A 195 -10.41 0.53 14.55
C PRO A 195 -10.41 1.07 13.12
N LYS A 196 -9.92 2.30 12.94
CA LYS A 196 -9.90 2.92 11.62
C LYS A 196 -8.77 2.34 10.78
N TRP A 197 -9.06 2.02 9.53
CA TRP A 197 -8.03 1.69 8.58
C TRP A 197 -7.27 2.96 8.22
N ASP A 198 -6.04 3.04 8.71
CA ASP A 198 -5.11 4.11 8.46
C ASP A 198 -4.16 3.62 7.34
N ASN A 199 -4.19 4.31 6.18
CA ASN A 199 -3.25 4.11 5.07
C ASN A 199 -2.19 5.24 5.00
N SER A 200 -2.12 6.11 6.01
CA SER A 200 -1.36 7.37 5.98
C SER A 200 -0.53 7.66 7.23
N SER A 201 -0.48 6.72 8.17
CA SER A 201 0.13 6.84 9.48
C SER A 201 0.57 5.47 9.97
N ASN A 202 1.46 5.48 10.94
CA ASN A 202 2.02 4.29 11.54
C ASN A 202 0.91 3.48 12.22
N ASN A 203 0.81 2.20 11.83
CA ASN A 203 0.33 1.07 12.63
C ASN A 203 -0.46 1.44 13.91
N PRO A 204 -1.81 1.45 13.88
CA PRO A 204 -2.63 1.73 15.06
C PRO A 204 -2.56 0.66 16.17
N ASP A 205 -1.86 -0.47 15.95
CA ASP A 205 -1.58 -1.50 16.96
C ASP A 205 -0.12 -1.48 17.48
N ASP A 206 0.64 -0.43 17.17
CA ASP A 206 2.02 -0.30 17.64
C ASP A 206 2.10 0.09 19.14
N THR A 207 2.09 -0.92 20.00
CA THR A 207 2.36 -0.77 21.45
C THR A 207 3.85 -0.61 21.79
N SER A 208 4.75 -0.57 20.79
CA SER A 208 6.19 -0.42 21.05
C SER A 208 6.53 0.92 21.70
N GLY A 209 5.70 1.95 21.48
CA GLY A 209 6.01 3.33 21.88
C GLY A 209 7.08 3.97 20.99
N ILE A 210 7.48 3.31 19.90
CA ILE A 210 8.40 3.84 18.89
C ILE A 210 7.58 4.57 17.83
N ARG A 211 8.00 5.77 17.46
CA ARG A 211 7.40 6.56 16.39
C ARG A 211 8.43 6.79 15.31
N VAL A 212 8.12 6.39 14.09
CA VAL A 212 8.96 6.65 12.91
C VAL A 212 8.25 7.66 12.01
N ARG A 213 8.94 8.71 11.58
CA ARG A 213 8.39 9.73 10.68
C ARG A 213 9.38 10.04 9.57
N SER A 214 8.87 10.21 8.36
CA SER A 214 9.62 10.78 7.24
C SER A 214 9.17 12.22 7.04
N ASP A 215 10.11 13.14 6.93
CA ASP A 215 9.80 14.55 6.67
C ASP A 215 9.74 14.86 5.17
N ASN A 216 10.38 14.03 4.34
CA ASN A 216 10.52 14.24 2.92
C ASN A 216 10.13 13.00 2.12
N ILE A 217 9.66 13.22 0.89
CA ILE A 217 9.46 12.17 -0.12
C ILE A 217 10.83 11.65 -0.57
N LEU A 218 11.01 10.33 -0.53
CA LEU A 218 12.22 9.68 -1.01
C LEU A 218 12.05 9.28 -2.48
N ILE A 219 12.84 9.90 -3.35
CA ILE A 219 12.88 9.58 -4.79
C ILE A 219 13.98 8.56 -5.06
N THR A 220 13.78 7.70 -6.05
CA THR A 220 14.77 6.74 -6.55
C THR A 220 16.09 7.44 -6.90
N GLY A 221 17.22 6.90 -6.43
CA GLY A 221 18.56 7.51 -6.57
C GLY A 221 18.84 8.64 -5.58
N GLY A 222 17.87 9.01 -4.74
CA GLY A 222 17.98 10.04 -3.71
C GLY A 222 18.19 9.49 -2.30
N SER A 223 18.33 10.41 -1.36
CA SER A 223 18.46 10.14 0.07
C SER A 223 17.50 11.00 0.87
N SER A 224 16.97 10.45 1.97
CA SER A 224 16.10 11.15 2.91
C SER A 224 16.48 10.77 4.35
N THR A 225 15.74 11.29 5.32
CA THR A 225 15.93 11.02 6.74
C THR A 225 14.62 10.59 7.39
N LEU A 226 14.73 9.61 8.28
CA LEU A 226 13.65 9.20 9.17
C LEU A 226 13.96 9.66 10.59
N ASN A 227 12.98 10.29 11.23
CA ASN A 227 13.02 10.62 12.65
C ASN A 227 12.38 9.51 13.45
N ILE A 228 13.14 8.94 14.38
CA ILE A 228 12.74 7.84 15.24
C ILE A 228 12.73 8.34 16.68
N THR A 229 11.56 8.35 17.32
CA THR A 229 11.41 8.74 18.72
C THR A 229 10.82 7.62 19.55
N TRP A 230 11.26 7.50 20.79
CA TRP A 230 10.71 6.56 21.77
C TRP A 230 10.90 7.12 23.17
N ASP A 231 10.16 6.59 24.12
CA ASP A 231 10.32 6.97 25.51
C ASP A 231 11.57 6.34 26.12
N ASN A 232 12.44 7.18 26.65
CA ASN A 232 13.68 6.81 27.32
C ASN A 232 13.65 7.25 28.80
N GLU A 233 12.49 7.11 29.44
CA GLU A 233 12.12 7.52 30.82
C GLU A 233 13.24 7.40 31.87
N ASP A 234 14.16 6.40 31.78
CA ASP A 234 15.27 6.18 32.72
C ASP A 234 16.69 6.19 32.08
N GLY A 235 16.83 6.54 30.80
CA GLY A 235 18.12 6.52 30.10
C GLY A 235 18.68 5.11 29.79
N THR A 236 17.87 4.07 29.99
CA THR A 236 18.29 2.66 29.89
C THR A 236 17.99 2.03 28.53
N VAL A 237 17.14 2.66 27.71
CA VAL A 237 16.65 2.08 26.46
C VAL A 237 17.32 2.79 25.28
N SER A 238 18.29 2.11 24.68
CA SER A 238 18.96 2.55 23.45
C SER A 238 18.37 1.90 22.19
N LEU A 239 18.62 2.56 21.05
CA LEU A 239 18.36 1.99 19.72
C LEU A 239 19.31 0.82 19.45
N ALA A 240 18.76 -0.38 19.21
CA ALA A 240 19.57 -1.58 18.95
C ALA A 240 19.86 -1.78 17.46
N SER A 241 18.84 -1.65 16.60
CA SER A 241 19.01 -1.78 15.16
C SER A 241 17.95 -1.05 14.35
N VAL A 242 18.34 -0.67 13.14
CA VAL A 242 17.43 -0.18 12.09
C VAL A 242 17.83 -0.89 10.80
N THR A 243 16.89 -1.63 10.23
CA THR A 243 17.15 -2.46 9.04
C THR A 243 16.08 -2.25 7.99
N SER A 244 16.44 -2.51 6.74
CA SER A 244 15.49 -2.50 5.62
C SER A 244 15.13 -3.93 5.27
N SER A 245 13.83 -4.24 5.13
CA SER A 245 13.38 -5.57 4.71
C SER A 245 13.78 -5.91 3.26
N ASN A 246 14.10 -4.89 2.46
CA ASN A 246 14.52 -5.02 1.08
C ASN A 246 15.59 -3.98 0.71
N GLU A 247 16.86 -4.35 0.90
CA GLU A 247 18.01 -3.50 0.58
C GLU A 247 18.19 -3.21 -0.91
N ALA A 248 17.56 -3.97 -1.80
CA ALA A 248 17.57 -3.65 -3.23
C ALA A 248 16.67 -2.45 -3.57
N ILE A 249 15.71 -2.12 -2.70
CA ILE A 249 14.80 -0.97 -2.83
C ILE A 249 15.34 0.22 -2.05
N ALA A 250 15.68 0.01 -0.78
CA ALA A 250 16.22 1.08 0.06
C ALA A 250 17.19 0.55 1.11
N THR A 251 18.25 1.29 1.39
CA THR A 251 19.25 0.96 2.42
C THR A 251 19.23 1.94 3.57
N VAL A 252 19.54 1.47 4.76
CA VAL A 252 19.75 2.30 5.95
C VAL A 252 21.19 2.79 6.00
N GLY A 253 21.38 4.06 6.27
CA GLY A 253 22.67 4.74 6.32
C GLY A 253 23.08 5.14 7.74
N SER A 254 23.76 6.29 7.84
CA SER A 254 24.23 6.82 9.12
C SER A 254 23.09 7.18 10.07
N MET A 255 23.35 7.01 11.36
CA MET A 255 22.44 7.38 12.43
C MET A 255 23.08 8.47 13.30
N THR A 256 22.31 9.50 13.64
CA THR A 256 22.75 10.62 14.47
C THR A 256 21.70 10.95 15.53
N GLY A 257 22.04 11.81 16.50
CA GLY A 257 21.14 12.19 17.59
C GLY A 257 21.33 11.40 18.88
N GLU A 258 20.52 11.72 19.87
CA GLU A 258 20.58 11.17 21.23
C GLU A 258 19.62 9.99 21.41
N GLU A 259 19.79 9.19 22.47
CA GLU A 259 18.84 8.11 22.77
C GLU A 259 17.47 8.71 23.17
N GLY A 260 16.39 8.15 22.62
CA GLY A 260 15.03 8.69 22.69
C GLY A 260 14.65 9.51 21.46
N ASN A 261 15.62 10.01 20.69
CA ASN A 261 15.39 10.76 19.46
C ASN A 261 16.57 10.66 18.48
N LYS A 262 16.46 9.73 17.53
CA LYS A 262 17.47 9.48 16.49
C LYS A 262 16.98 9.91 15.13
N THR A 263 17.90 10.41 14.33
CA THR A 263 17.71 10.59 12.89
C THR A 263 18.49 9.53 12.14
N VAL A 264 17.85 8.89 11.18
CA VAL A 264 18.42 7.81 10.38
C VAL A 264 18.36 8.19 8.91
N SER A 265 19.51 8.14 8.24
CA SER A 265 19.57 8.32 6.78
C SER A 265 19.03 7.07 6.07
N VAL A 266 18.24 7.28 5.03
CA VAL A 266 17.76 6.21 4.14
C VAL A 266 18.03 6.59 2.69
N ASN A 267 18.51 5.63 1.90
CA ASN A 267 18.82 5.84 0.48
C ASN A 267 17.85 5.01 -0.36
N GLY A 268 17.16 5.64 -1.30
CA GLY A 268 16.26 4.99 -2.24
C GLY A 268 17.05 4.51 -3.45
N LEU A 269 17.18 3.21 -3.65
CA LEU A 269 17.93 2.63 -4.76
C LEU A 269 17.04 2.33 -5.96
N ARG A 270 15.80 1.88 -5.70
CA ARG A 270 14.82 1.51 -6.73
C ARG A 270 13.42 1.88 -6.29
N TYR A 271 12.58 2.22 -7.24
CA TYR A 271 11.15 2.40 -7.04
C TYR A 271 10.51 1.18 -6.36
N GLY A 272 9.67 1.43 -5.35
CA GLY A 272 8.97 0.38 -4.60
C GLY A 272 8.84 0.67 -3.12
N LYS A 273 8.44 -0.34 -2.34
CA LYS A 273 8.28 -0.25 -0.89
C LYS A 273 9.31 -1.11 -0.17
N SER A 274 9.87 -0.60 0.92
CA SER A 274 10.63 -1.39 1.88
C SER A 274 10.13 -1.11 3.28
N ASN A 275 10.12 -2.11 4.15
CA ASN A 275 9.81 -1.91 5.55
C ASN A 275 11.10 -1.59 6.30
N ILE A 276 11.12 -0.45 6.99
CA ILE A 276 12.18 -0.10 7.93
C ILE A 276 11.79 -0.66 9.29
N ILE A 277 12.52 -1.67 9.71
CA ILE A 277 12.33 -2.35 10.99
C ILE A 277 13.26 -1.71 12.00
N VAL A 278 12.66 -1.15 13.05
CA VAL A 278 13.36 -0.49 14.16
C VAL A 278 13.24 -1.40 15.38
N THR A 279 14.35 -1.68 16.05
CA THR A 279 14.38 -2.48 17.28
C THR A 279 15.16 -1.75 18.37
N LEU A 280 14.57 -1.69 19.57
CA LEU A 280 15.21 -1.16 20.76
C LEU A 280 15.92 -2.27 21.54
N SER A 281 16.85 -1.88 22.41
CA SER A 281 17.62 -2.78 23.29
C SER A 281 16.76 -3.64 24.22
N ASN A 282 15.54 -3.19 24.54
CA ASN A 282 14.57 -3.94 25.35
C ASN A 282 13.72 -4.94 24.52
N GLY A 283 14.01 -5.11 23.24
CA GLY A 283 13.33 -6.04 22.33
C GLY A 283 12.04 -5.49 21.71
N LYS A 284 11.57 -4.28 22.07
CA LYS A 284 10.45 -3.65 21.38
C LYS A 284 10.83 -3.29 19.95
N SER A 285 9.91 -3.49 19.02
CA SER A 285 10.14 -3.21 17.60
C SER A 285 8.93 -2.64 16.90
N THR A 286 9.16 -1.83 15.87
CA THR A 286 8.12 -1.35 14.95
C THR A 286 8.59 -1.47 13.50
N SER A 287 7.63 -1.42 12.57
CA SER A 287 7.87 -1.50 11.14
C SER A 287 7.24 -0.28 10.45
N TYR A 288 8.07 0.52 9.78
CA TYR A 288 7.65 1.68 8.99
C TYR A 288 7.71 1.37 7.50
N VAL A 289 6.61 1.59 6.76
CA VAL A 289 6.60 1.39 5.30
C VAL A 289 7.25 2.60 4.63
N LEU A 290 8.50 2.44 4.19
CA LEU A 290 9.21 3.42 3.39
C LEU A 290 8.85 3.25 1.91
N LYS A 291 8.31 4.31 1.31
CA LYS A 291 7.99 4.38 -0.12
C LYS A 291 9.12 5.10 -0.86
N VAL A 292 9.66 4.46 -1.89
CA VAL A 292 10.62 5.06 -2.83
C VAL A 292 9.88 5.37 -4.12
N TYR A 293 9.76 6.66 -4.42
CA TYR A 293 9.00 7.20 -5.55
C TYR A 293 9.84 7.18 -6.82
N ASP A 294 9.17 7.05 -7.96
CA ASP A 294 9.80 7.28 -9.26
C ASP A 294 9.52 8.70 -9.74
N ILE A 295 10.34 9.19 -10.66
CA ILE A 295 10.09 10.46 -11.32
C ILE A 295 8.92 10.26 -12.30
N GLY A 296 7.91 11.13 -12.20
CA GLY A 296 6.77 11.12 -13.12
C GLY A 296 7.14 11.66 -14.50
N ASP A 297 6.12 12.01 -15.29
CA ASP A 297 6.35 12.60 -16.61
C ASP A 297 7.09 13.95 -16.49
N THR A 298 8.35 13.98 -16.89
CA THR A 298 9.22 15.15 -16.80
C THR A 298 8.74 16.33 -17.64
N ASN A 299 7.86 16.10 -18.62
CA ASN A 299 7.23 17.19 -19.37
C ASN A 299 6.26 18.03 -18.52
N ASN A 300 5.83 17.50 -17.37
CA ASN A 300 4.95 18.19 -16.43
C ASN A 300 5.72 18.90 -15.31
N ILE A 301 7.05 18.97 -15.38
CA ILE A 301 7.84 19.82 -14.47
C ILE A 301 7.45 21.28 -14.70
N LYS A 302 7.14 21.99 -13.63
CA LYS A 302 6.77 23.41 -13.67
C LYS A 302 7.74 24.23 -12.85
N MET A 303 8.17 25.36 -13.39
CA MET A 303 8.96 26.35 -12.66
C MET A 303 8.11 27.60 -12.44
N GLU A 304 8.08 28.10 -11.21
CA GLU A 304 7.31 29.29 -10.84
C GLU A 304 8.16 30.23 -9.99
N LEU A 305 8.09 31.52 -10.31
CA LEU A 305 8.64 32.58 -9.46
C LEU A 305 7.71 32.83 -8.27
N THR A 306 8.29 32.89 -7.08
CA THR A 306 7.57 33.22 -5.85
C THR A 306 7.17 34.70 -5.84
N ASN A 307 8.03 35.58 -6.35
CA ASN A 307 7.74 37.00 -6.52
C ASN A 307 7.42 37.34 -7.98
N LYS A 308 6.20 37.80 -8.23
CA LYS A 308 5.72 38.20 -9.57
C LYS A 308 5.88 39.69 -9.89
N ASN A 309 6.37 40.49 -8.94
CA ASN A 309 6.50 41.95 -9.06
C ASN A 309 7.97 42.38 -9.16
N LEU A 310 8.74 41.72 -10.02
CA LEU A 310 10.14 42.05 -10.25
C LEU A 310 10.28 43.22 -11.24
N LYS A 311 11.40 43.95 -11.13
CA LYS A 311 11.77 45.10 -11.96
C LYS A 311 13.21 44.98 -12.44
N ALA A 312 13.56 45.69 -13.50
CA ALA A 312 14.95 45.82 -13.92
C ALA A 312 15.81 46.34 -12.75
N GLY A 313 16.93 45.66 -12.48
CA GLY A 313 17.81 45.88 -11.34
C GLY A 313 17.56 44.96 -10.13
N ASP A 314 16.42 44.26 -10.08
CA ASP A 314 16.18 43.24 -9.05
C ASP A 314 17.06 42.01 -9.28
N THR A 315 17.36 41.26 -8.20
CA THR A 315 18.15 40.02 -8.27
C THR A 315 17.26 38.82 -7.99
N VAL A 316 17.25 37.85 -8.90
CA VAL A 316 16.58 36.56 -8.74
C VAL A 316 17.60 35.53 -8.26
N ARG A 317 17.25 34.80 -7.20
CA ARG A 317 18.05 33.73 -6.60
C ARG A 317 17.33 32.39 -6.70
N ALA A 318 18.05 31.30 -6.40
CA ALA A 318 17.48 29.96 -6.36
C ALA A 318 16.20 29.85 -5.50
N ASN A 319 16.18 30.48 -4.33
CA ASN A 319 15.03 30.44 -3.41
C ASN A 319 13.82 31.24 -3.91
N ASP A 320 13.98 32.08 -4.93
CA ASP A 320 12.88 32.81 -5.54
C ASP A 320 12.13 31.96 -6.59
N ILE A 321 12.62 30.74 -6.86
CA ILE A 321 12.04 29.82 -7.84
C ILE A 321 11.63 28.51 -7.15
N ASN A 322 10.36 28.15 -7.32
CA ASN A 322 9.83 26.84 -6.98
C ASN A 322 9.76 25.96 -8.23
N ILE A 323 10.32 24.76 -8.15
CA ILE A 323 10.20 23.74 -9.19
C ILE A 323 9.30 22.63 -8.66
N SER A 324 8.13 22.46 -9.28
CA SER A 324 7.20 21.39 -8.99
C SER A 324 7.51 20.20 -9.89
N VAL A 325 7.94 19.09 -9.30
CA VAL A 325 8.32 17.87 -10.01
C VAL A 325 7.29 16.78 -9.73
N PRO A 326 6.64 16.21 -10.76
CA PRO A 326 5.73 15.09 -10.57
C PRO A 326 6.53 13.85 -10.13
N VAL A 327 6.02 13.14 -9.13
CA VAL A 327 6.57 11.88 -8.64
C VAL A 327 5.45 10.86 -8.53
N VAL A 328 5.78 9.60 -8.79
CA VAL A 328 4.81 8.49 -8.74
C VAL A 328 5.13 7.61 -7.55
N SER A 329 4.15 7.43 -6.67
CA SER A 329 4.28 6.57 -5.50
C SER A 329 4.21 5.09 -5.92
N PRO A 330 4.79 4.17 -5.13
CA PRO A 330 4.61 2.73 -5.29
C PRO A 330 3.15 2.24 -5.31
N ASP A 331 2.20 3.09 -4.92
CA ASP A 331 0.77 2.84 -4.92
C ASP A 331 0.08 3.32 -6.21
N GLY A 332 0.84 3.91 -7.15
CA GLY A 332 0.33 4.43 -8.42
C GLY A 332 -0.24 5.85 -8.33
N GLU A 333 -0.15 6.50 -7.17
CA GLU A 333 -0.57 7.89 -7.01
C GLU A 333 0.51 8.84 -7.52
N THR A 334 0.10 9.88 -8.26
CA THR A 334 1.01 10.97 -8.65
C THR A 334 0.92 12.10 -7.64
N ASP A 335 2.07 12.51 -7.10
CA ASP A 335 2.25 13.63 -6.20
C ASP A 335 3.25 14.63 -6.79
N TYR A 336 3.47 15.77 -6.14
CA TYR A 336 4.42 16.78 -6.57
C TYR A 336 5.38 17.16 -5.44
N VAL A 337 6.67 17.08 -5.72
CA VAL A 337 7.71 17.60 -4.83
C VAL A 337 8.09 19.01 -5.27
N THR A 338 8.14 19.93 -4.32
CA THR A 338 8.67 21.28 -4.57
C THR A 338 10.14 21.31 -4.23
N LEU A 339 10.96 21.73 -5.20
CA LEU A 339 12.42 21.83 -5.09
C LEU A 339 12.89 23.21 -5.53
N HIS A 340 14.11 23.56 -5.13
CA HIS A 340 14.78 24.77 -5.61
C HIS A 340 15.88 24.40 -6.61
N PRO A 341 16.08 25.21 -7.65
CA PRO A 341 17.17 24.99 -8.59
C PRO A 341 18.54 25.29 -7.97
N GLN A 342 19.58 24.76 -8.61
CA GLN A 342 20.94 25.24 -8.50
C GLN A 342 21.19 26.25 -9.62
N MET A 343 21.40 27.51 -9.26
CA MET A 343 21.68 28.60 -10.20
C MET A 343 22.48 29.71 -9.50
N ASP A 344 23.19 30.50 -10.30
CA ASP A 344 23.81 31.75 -9.82
C ASP A 344 22.76 32.86 -9.71
N ASP A 345 23.04 33.86 -8.86
CA ASP A 345 22.20 35.06 -8.75
C ASP A 345 22.16 35.81 -10.09
N VAL A 346 20.95 36.11 -10.59
CA VAL A 346 20.75 36.85 -11.85
C VAL A 346 20.18 38.22 -11.57
N VAL A 347 20.90 39.27 -11.97
CA VAL A 347 20.39 40.65 -11.96
C VAL A 347 19.59 40.90 -13.23
N LEU A 348 18.34 41.33 -13.08
CA LEU A 348 17.42 41.51 -14.19
C LEU A 348 17.71 42.78 -14.99
N ALA A 349 17.75 42.65 -16.31
CA ALA A 349 17.74 43.75 -17.26
C ALA A 349 16.30 44.08 -17.70
N ASP A 350 16.11 45.25 -18.30
CA ASP A 350 14.85 45.61 -18.98
C ASP A 350 14.60 44.65 -20.15
N GLY A 351 13.38 44.10 -20.24
CA GLY A 351 13.01 43.12 -21.27
C GLY A 351 13.27 41.66 -20.88
N ALA A 352 13.65 40.84 -21.86
CA ALA A 352 13.75 39.38 -21.71
C ALA A 352 15.03 38.96 -20.97
N ASN A 353 14.86 38.16 -19.92
CA ASN A 353 15.93 37.60 -19.10
C ASN A 353 15.83 36.07 -19.09
N GLU A 354 16.95 35.39 -19.28
CA GLU A 354 17.05 33.94 -19.13
C GLU A 354 17.61 33.58 -17.75
N LEU A 355 16.97 32.62 -17.11
CA LEU A 355 17.33 32.09 -15.80
C LEU A 355 17.76 30.63 -16.01
N PRO A 356 19.04 30.38 -16.32
CA PRO A 356 19.56 29.01 -16.42
C PRO A 356 19.58 28.38 -15.04
N ALA A 357 19.02 27.18 -14.94
CA ALA A 357 18.86 26.46 -13.69
C ALA A 357 19.25 24.99 -13.87
N LYS A 358 19.82 24.40 -12.83
CA LYS A 358 20.11 22.97 -12.77
C LYS A 358 19.30 22.33 -11.66
N LEU A 359 18.79 21.14 -11.90
CA LEU A 359 18.03 20.40 -10.91
C LEU A 359 18.58 18.99 -10.77
N LEU A 360 18.98 18.62 -9.55
CA LEU A 360 19.41 17.26 -9.24
C LEU A 360 18.20 16.44 -8.79
N LEU A 361 17.79 15.46 -9.59
CA LEU A 361 16.70 14.53 -9.29
C LEU A 361 17.20 13.10 -9.38
N GLY A 362 17.07 12.35 -8.29
CA GLY A 362 17.39 10.91 -8.29
C GLY A 362 18.83 10.59 -8.74
N GLY A 363 19.78 11.46 -8.43
CA GLY A 363 21.18 11.34 -8.84
C GLY A 363 21.47 11.78 -10.29
N SER A 364 20.46 12.24 -11.04
CA SER A 364 20.60 12.77 -12.39
C SER A 364 20.44 14.29 -12.42
N LEU A 365 21.25 14.97 -13.23
CA LEU A 365 21.22 16.42 -13.38
C LEU A 365 20.39 16.83 -14.60
N TYR A 366 19.45 17.73 -14.41
CA TYR A 366 18.57 18.26 -15.46
C TYR A 366 18.87 19.73 -15.67
N ASP A 367 19.13 20.12 -16.93
CA ASP A 367 19.27 21.52 -17.33
C ASP A 367 17.88 22.09 -17.64
N LEU A 368 17.53 23.19 -16.96
CA LEU A 368 16.27 23.89 -17.08
C LEU A 368 16.55 25.35 -17.44
N THR A 369 15.58 26.01 -18.09
CA THR A 369 15.67 27.43 -18.39
C THR A 369 14.29 28.06 -18.27
N MET A 370 14.19 29.09 -17.44
CA MET A 370 13.01 29.94 -17.37
C MET A 370 13.32 31.27 -18.07
N THR A 371 12.42 31.73 -18.92
CA THR A 371 12.50 33.08 -19.47
C THR A 371 11.46 33.97 -18.80
N ILE A 372 11.88 35.13 -18.33
CA ILE A 372 10.99 36.15 -17.80
C ILE A 372 11.18 37.47 -18.53
N ASN A 373 10.10 38.23 -18.64
CA ASN A 373 10.11 39.55 -19.24
C ASN A 373 9.78 40.56 -18.15
N VAL A 374 10.69 41.52 -17.94
CA VAL A 374 10.66 42.46 -16.82
C VAL A 374 10.47 43.88 -17.33
#